data_AF-A0A6S7HTR3-F1
#
_entry.id   AF-A0A6S7HTR3-F1
#
_cell.length_a   1.000
_cell.length_b   1.000
_cell.length_c   1.000
_cell.angle_alpha   90.00
_cell.angle_beta   90.00
_cell.angle_gamma   90.00
#
_symmetry.space_group_name_H-M   'P 1'
#
loop_
_entity.id
_entity.type
_entity.pdbx_description
1 polymer ?
#
loop_
_entity_poly.entity_id
_entity_poly.type
_entity_poly.pdbx_seq_one_letter_code
_entity_poly.pdbx_strand_id
1 'polypeptide(L)'
;MSMGRCSRRSNLGDFRLFTIKADELANMAVPAQRHQLSDHVLFEHSEKELHGIVLPDNRITAEGHVSSMEQYQEMYKRSVENPEAFWQEIAEQFHWHKPPTSFLSYNFNVEDGPIFVKWMEGAQTNICYNVLDRIVKDQNGENTVAFYWEGNYPGDCNEITYGQLLVEVCKFANVLKAKGVKKGDRVAIYLPMIIELVIAMLACARIGAVHSIVVN
;
A
#
# COMPACT_ATOMS: atom_id res chain seq x y z
N MET A 1 -31.09 13.33 -34.02
CA MET A 1 -30.31 14.28 -33.20
C MET A 1 -28.88 13.77 -33.11
N SER A 2 -27.96 14.39 -33.84
CA SER A 2 -26.53 14.07 -33.78
C SER A 2 -25.88 14.83 -32.64
N MET A 3 -25.32 14.12 -31.65
CA MET A 3 -24.37 14.72 -30.72
C MET A 3 -22.96 14.54 -31.26
N GLY A 4 -22.34 15.66 -31.63
CA GLY A 4 -20.99 15.75 -32.17
C GLY A 4 -19.94 15.34 -31.15
N ARG A 5 -18.94 14.59 -31.62
CA ARG A 5 -17.72 14.30 -30.86
C ARG A 5 -16.90 15.58 -30.75
N CYS A 6 -16.85 16.15 -29.55
CA CYS A 6 -15.88 17.18 -29.20
C CYS A 6 -14.50 16.51 -29.07
N SER A 7 -13.72 16.53 -30.16
CA SER A 7 -12.31 16.15 -30.15
C SER A 7 -11.49 17.32 -29.61
N ARG A 8 -11.25 17.35 -28.30
CA ARG A 8 -10.10 18.08 -27.74
C ARG A 8 -8.93 17.11 -27.62
N ARG A 9 -8.05 17.13 -28.61
CA ARG A 9 -6.70 16.57 -28.50
C ARG A 9 -5.93 17.45 -27.50
N SER A 10 -5.84 17.01 -26.25
CA SER A 10 -4.79 17.48 -25.34
C SER A 10 -3.48 16.78 -25.69
N ASN A 11 -2.37 17.52 -25.66
CA ASN A 11 -0.99 17.02 -25.79
C ASN A 11 -0.64 16.09 -24.61
N LEU A 12 -1.28 14.93 -24.54
CA LEU A 12 -0.80 13.81 -23.76
C LEU A 12 0.35 13.22 -24.58
N GLY A 13 1.59 13.36 -24.08
CA GLY A 13 2.77 12.70 -24.68
C GLY A 13 2.53 11.20 -24.89
N ASP A 14 3.40 10.53 -25.65
CA ASP A 14 3.28 9.09 -25.97
C ASP A 14 3.15 8.23 -24.70
N PHE A 15 1.92 8.05 -24.25
CA PHE A 15 1.58 7.45 -22.98
C PHE A 15 1.09 6.04 -23.26
N ARG A 16 1.94 5.06 -22.95
CA ARG A 16 1.59 3.64 -23.05
C ARG A 16 0.68 3.30 -21.87
N LEU A 17 -0.46 2.70 -22.18
CA LEU A 17 -1.42 2.18 -21.21
C LEU A 17 -1.52 0.68 -21.44
N PHE A 18 -1.27 -0.09 -20.39
CA PHE A 18 -1.52 -1.52 -20.35
C PHE A 18 -2.78 -1.77 -19.53
N THR A 19 -3.51 -2.84 -19.84
CA THR A 19 -4.69 -3.25 -19.07
C THR A 19 -4.49 -4.69 -18.64
N ILE A 20 -4.74 -4.97 -17.37
CA ILE A 20 -4.81 -6.31 -16.81
C ILE A 20 -6.27 -6.62 -16.51
N LYS A 21 -6.75 -7.74 -17.04
CA LYS A 21 -8.10 -8.26 -16.79
C LYS A 21 -8.01 -9.63 -16.10
N ALA A 22 -9.09 -10.04 -15.45
CA ALA A 22 -9.14 -11.29 -14.69
C ALA A 22 -8.79 -12.53 -15.53
N ASP A 23 -9.18 -12.56 -16.80
CA ASP A 23 -8.87 -13.65 -17.74
C ASP A 23 -7.37 -13.77 -18.05
N GLU A 24 -6.60 -12.68 -17.95
CA GLU A 24 -5.16 -12.68 -18.18
C GLU A 24 -4.36 -13.28 -16.99
N LEU A 25 -5.01 -13.51 -15.86
CA LEU A 25 -4.43 -14.05 -14.62
C LEU A 25 -4.92 -15.47 -14.30
N ALA A 26 -5.73 -16.09 -15.16
CA ALA A 26 -6.36 -17.38 -14.89
C ALA A 26 -5.38 -18.53 -14.58
N ASN A 27 -4.12 -18.42 -15.01
CA ASN A 27 -3.07 -19.42 -14.74
C ASN A 27 -2.27 -19.16 -13.45
N MET A 28 -2.61 -18.12 -12.68
CA MET A 28 -1.95 -17.73 -11.43
C MET A 28 -2.80 -17.98 -10.18
N ALA A 29 -3.96 -18.61 -10.33
CA ALA A 29 -4.89 -18.84 -9.23
C ALA A 29 -4.19 -19.55 -8.06
N VAL A 30 -4.18 -18.90 -6.90
CA VAL A 30 -3.70 -19.52 -5.65
C VAL A 30 -4.77 -20.52 -5.19
N PRO A 31 -4.45 -21.81 -4.99
CA PRO A 31 -5.45 -22.81 -4.60
C PRO A 31 -6.01 -22.53 -3.20
N ALA A 32 -7.34 -22.48 -3.07
CA ALA A 32 -8.03 -22.29 -1.80
C ALA A 32 -7.72 -23.41 -0.80
N GLN A 33 -7.49 -23.04 0.47
CA GLN A 33 -7.27 -23.98 1.57
C GLN A 33 -8.33 -23.75 2.66
N ARG A 34 -9.05 -24.81 3.06
CA ARG A 34 -10.05 -24.74 4.12
C ARG A 34 -9.39 -24.69 5.50
N HIS A 35 -9.56 -23.58 6.21
CA HIS A 35 -9.34 -23.50 7.65
C HIS A 35 -10.65 -23.17 8.39
N GLN A 36 -10.90 -23.88 9.49
CA GLN A 36 -12.00 -23.59 10.42
C GLN A 36 -11.57 -22.48 11.38
N LEU A 37 -12.24 -21.33 11.34
CA LEU A 37 -12.08 -20.27 12.34
C LEU A 37 -12.93 -20.60 13.57
N SER A 38 -12.32 -20.51 14.76
CA SER A 38 -13.00 -20.70 16.05
C SER A 38 -13.59 -19.40 16.61
N ASP A 39 -14.72 -19.57 17.28
CA ASP A 39 -15.70 -18.65 17.87
C ASP A 39 -15.32 -17.23 18.36
N HIS A 40 -16.33 -16.37 18.22
CA HIS A 40 -16.44 -14.96 18.60
C HIS A 40 -16.02 -14.63 20.05
N VAL A 41 -15.15 -13.62 20.19
CA VAL A 41 -14.92 -12.93 21.46
C VAL A 41 -15.97 -11.83 21.62
N LEU A 42 -16.92 -12.03 22.54
CA LEU A 42 -17.86 -10.98 22.96
C LEU A 42 -17.13 -10.02 23.92
N PHE A 43 -17.10 -8.74 23.56
CA PHE A 43 -16.52 -7.67 24.38
C PHE A 43 -17.52 -7.22 25.46
N GLU A 44 -17.26 -7.56 26.72
CA GLU A 44 -17.93 -6.92 27.86
C GLU A 44 -17.41 -5.49 28.02
N HIS A 45 -18.32 -4.52 27.98
CA HIS A 45 -18.03 -3.10 28.16
C HIS A 45 -17.95 -2.77 29.66
N SER A 46 -16.79 -2.32 30.16
CA SER A 46 -16.70 -1.73 31.50
C SER A 46 -17.03 -0.23 31.42
N GLU A 47 -18.15 0.16 31.99
CA GLU A 47 -18.60 1.55 32.06
C GLU A 47 -17.71 2.40 32.97
N LYS A 48 -16.94 3.31 32.36
CA LYS A 48 -16.59 4.60 32.97
C LYS A 48 -16.91 5.70 31.96
N GLU A 49 -18.19 5.87 31.68
CA GLU A 49 -18.69 7.01 30.92
C GLU A 49 -18.63 8.28 31.79
N LEU A 50 -17.57 9.08 31.62
CA LEU A 50 -17.66 10.51 31.92
C LEU A 50 -18.13 11.21 30.63
N HIS A 51 -19.42 11.55 30.56
CA HIS A 51 -20.01 12.41 29.52
C HIS A 51 -19.73 12.01 28.05
N GLY A 52 -20.09 10.78 27.65
CA GLY A 52 -19.98 10.36 26.24
C GLY A 52 -18.55 10.22 25.71
N ILE A 53 -17.55 10.32 26.60
CA ILE A 53 -16.15 10.04 26.30
C ILE A 53 -15.88 8.57 26.65
N VAL A 54 -15.51 7.78 25.65
CA VAL A 54 -15.06 6.40 25.83
C VAL A 54 -13.54 6.40 25.95
N LEU A 55 -13.04 6.05 27.13
CA LEU A 55 -11.61 5.88 27.35
C LEU A 55 -11.14 4.52 26.82
N PRO A 56 -9.91 4.43 26.27
CA PRO A 56 -9.37 3.15 25.82
C PRO A 56 -9.23 2.18 27.00
N ASP A 57 -9.50 0.90 26.74
CA ASP A 57 -9.26 -0.18 27.70
C ASP A 57 -7.77 -0.22 28.07
N ASN A 58 -7.47 -0.60 29.32
CA ASN A 58 -6.09 -0.70 29.82
C ASN A 58 -5.23 -1.65 28.98
N ARG A 59 -5.83 -2.71 28.40
CA ARG A 59 -5.13 -3.66 27.51
C ARG A 59 -4.61 -2.96 26.25
N ILE A 60 -5.46 -2.15 25.61
CA ILE A 60 -5.11 -1.38 24.41
C ILE A 60 -4.05 -0.33 24.76
N THR A 61 -4.19 0.30 25.92
CA THR A 61 -3.28 1.35 26.39
C THR A 61 -1.87 0.81 26.66
N ALA A 62 -1.74 -0.41 27.17
CA ALA A 62 -0.45 -1.04 27.49
C ALA A 62 0.35 -1.46 26.25
N GLU A 63 -0.31 -1.87 25.18
CA GLU A 63 0.33 -2.37 23.95
C GLU A 63 0.37 -1.32 22.83
N GLY A 64 -0.35 -0.21 22.98
CA GLY A 64 -0.44 0.84 21.98
C GLY A 64 0.88 1.57 21.76
N HIS A 65 1.20 1.86 20.48
CA HIS A 65 2.35 2.69 20.12
C HIS A 65 2.26 4.12 20.67
N VAL A 66 1.05 4.57 21.00
CA VAL A 66 0.76 5.81 21.72
C VAL A 66 -0.17 5.47 22.88
N SER A 67 0.34 5.55 24.11
CA SER A 67 -0.32 5.05 25.31
C SER A 67 -1.04 6.15 26.11
N SER A 68 -0.94 7.41 25.71
CA SER A 68 -1.66 8.50 26.38
C SER A 68 -1.95 9.68 25.45
N MET A 69 -2.97 10.47 25.84
CA MET A 69 -3.29 11.72 25.15
C MET A 69 -2.15 12.74 25.25
N GLU A 70 -1.40 12.73 26.35
CA GLU A 70 -0.23 13.59 26.54
C GLU A 70 0.89 13.22 25.55
N GLN A 71 1.20 11.93 25.42
CA GLN A 71 2.18 11.45 24.44
C GLN A 71 1.75 11.79 23.01
N TYR A 72 0.47 11.60 22.68
CA TYR A 72 -0.09 12.01 21.38
C TYR A 72 0.14 13.51 21.12
N GLN A 73 -0.19 14.37 22.10
CA GLN A 73 -0.06 15.82 21.97
C GLN A 73 1.40 16.23 21.78
N GLU A 74 2.34 15.60 22.49
CA GLU A 74 3.78 15.83 22.32
C GLU A 74 4.25 15.44 20.92
N MET A 75 3.93 14.23 20.46
CA MET A 75 4.28 13.74 19.12
C MET A 75 3.67 14.62 18.03
N TYR A 76 2.39 14.99 18.18
CA TYR A 76 1.70 15.87 17.24
C TYR A 76 2.37 17.24 17.18
N LYS A 77 2.63 17.88 18.33
CA LYS A 77 3.31 19.17 18.40
C LYS A 77 4.66 19.11 17.70
N ARG A 78 5.46 18.07 17.96
CA ARG A 78 6.76 17.85 17.30
C ARG A 78 6.62 17.68 15.79
N SER A 79 5.61 16.94 15.32
CA SER A 79 5.38 16.72 13.88
C SER A 79 5.03 17.99 13.11
N VAL A 80 4.44 18.98 13.79
CA VAL A 80 4.03 20.27 13.20
C VAL A 80 5.13 21.32 13.33
N GLU A 81 5.76 21.43 14.50
CA GLU A 81 6.78 22.44 14.76
C GLU A 81 8.13 22.07 14.14
N ASN A 82 8.46 20.78 14.07
CA ASN A 82 9.73 20.27 13.52
C ASN A 82 9.48 19.08 12.56
N PRO A 83 8.76 19.29 11.44
CA PRO A 83 8.30 18.21 10.56
C PRO A 83 9.46 17.41 9.96
N GLU A 84 10.55 18.06 9.55
CA GLU A 84 11.69 17.37 8.95
C GLU A 84 12.31 16.36 9.91
N ALA A 85 12.64 16.79 11.12
CA ALA A 85 13.26 15.91 12.12
C ALA A 85 12.32 14.75 12.52
N PHE A 86 11.03 15.05 12.75
CA PHE A 86 10.05 14.03 13.13
C PHE A 86 9.86 12.97 12.05
N TRP A 87 9.63 13.39 10.81
CA TRP A 87 9.38 12.45 9.71
C TRP A 87 10.65 11.75 9.23
N GLN A 88 11.83 12.34 9.42
CA GLN A 88 13.10 11.68 9.12
C GLN A 88 13.33 10.47 10.02
N GLU A 89 13.06 10.56 11.31
CA GLU A 89 13.13 9.42 12.24
C GLU A 89 12.19 8.29 11.84
N ILE A 90 10.99 8.62 11.33
CA ILE A 90 10.06 7.62 10.81
C ILE A 90 10.60 7.01 9.51
N ALA A 91 11.16 7.83 8.62
CA ALA A 91 11.70 7.40 7.34
C ALA A 91 12.88 6.43 7.49
N GLU A 92 13.66 6.53 8.57
CA GLU A 92 14.80 5.65 8.88
C GLU A 92 14.39 4.18 9.09
N GLN A 93 13.12 3.91 9.39
CA GLN A 93 12.60 2.55 9.56
C GLN A 93 12.41 1.81 8.23
N PHE A 94 12.53 2.51 7.09
CA PHE A 94 12.38 1.94 5.76
C PHE A 94 13.74 1.64 5.11
N HIS A 95 13.75 0.65 4.23
CA HIS A 95 14.90 0.40 3.37
C HIS A 95 15.00 1.46 2.28
N TRP A 96 16.17 2.10 2.20
CA TRP A 96 16.54 3.05 1.16
C TRP A 96 17.73 2.50 0.37
N HIS A 97 17.62 2.45 -0.95
CA HIS A 97 18.78 2.21 -1.82
C HIS A 97 19.69 3.44 -1.87
N LYS A 98 19.08 4.62 -1.86
CA LYS A 98 19.76 5.91 -1.71
C LYS A 98 18.95 6.77 -0.73
N PRO A 99 19.53 7.25 0.38
CA PRO A 99 18.83 8.15 1.29
C PRO A 99 18.57 9.53 0.65
N PRO A 100 17.62 10.33 1.18
CA PRO A 100 17.32 11.66 0.67
C PRO A 100 18.49 12.63 0.83
N THR A 101 18.59 13.59 -0.09
CA THR A 101 19.52 14.73 0.01
C THR A 101 18.87 15.98 0.62
N SER A 102 17.54 16.10 0.51
CA SER A 102 16.72 17.13 1.15
C SER A 102 15.42 16.49 1.61
N PHE A 103 14.98 16.79 2.82
CA PHE A 103 13.86 16.07 3.43
C PHE A 103 12.49 16.68 3.09
N LEU A 104 12.34 18.00 3.22
CA LEU A 104 11.11 18.71 2.92
C LEU A 104 11.41 20.01 2.18
N SER A 105 10.71 20.24 1.07
CA SER A 105 10.71 21.51 0.37
C SER A 105 9.34 21.74 -0.24
N TYR A 106 8.73 22.89 0.00
CA TYR A 106 7.41 23.20 -0.52
C TYR A 106 7.24 24.70 -0.79
N ASN A 107 6.31 25.00 -1.69
CA ASN A 107 5.75 26.33 -1.87
C ASN A 107 4.23 26.21 -2.02
N PHE A 108 3.49 26.91 -1.17
CA PHE A 108 2.04 27.05 -1.26
C PHE A 108 1.60 28.48 -1.59
N ASN A 109 2.54 29.43 -1.67
CA ASN A 109 2.26 30.80 -2.05
C ASN A 109 2.39 30.94 -3.57
N VAL A 110 1.29 31.30 -4.23
CA VAL A 110 1.25 31.50 -5.68
C VAL A 110 2.10 32.71 -6.10
N GLU A 111 2.32 33.68 -5.20
CA GLU A 111 3.15 34.86 -5.47
C GLU A 111 4.65 34.54 -5.49
N ASP A 112 5.10 33.57 -4.70
CA ASP A 112 6.52 33.18 -4.57
C ASP A 112 6.97 32.21 -5.69
N GLY A 113 6.05 31.74 -6.53
CA GLY A 113 6.32 30.87 -7.67
C GLY A 113 5.34 29.70 -7.82
N PRO A 114 5.69 28.66 -8.60
CA PRO A 114 4.86 27.48 -8.78
C PRO A 114 4.58 26.78 -7.45
N ILE A 115 3.36 26.27 -7.29
CA ILE A 115 2.99 25.43 -6.15
C ILE A 115 3.68 24.07 -6.28
N PHE A 116 4.42 23.67 -5.24
CA PHE A 116 5.04 22.35 -5.20
C PHE A 116 5.15 21.84 -3.77
N VAL A 117 5.23 20.51 -3.65
CA VAL A 117 5.57 19.82 -2.41
C VAL A 117 6.50 18.68 -2.78
N LYS A 118 7.67 18.65 -2.16
CA LYS A 118 8.69 17.62 -2.35
C LYS A 118 9.09 17.09 -0.99
N TRP A 119 9.00 15.78 -0.87
CA TRP A 119 9.50 15.04 0.28
C TRP A 119 10.62 14.11 -0.17
N MET A 120 11.67 14.02 0.63
CA MET A 120 12.78 13.09 0.46
C MET A 120 13.41 13.16 -0.94
N GLU A 121 13.67 14.39 -1.41
CA GLU A 121 14.23 14.62 -2.75
C GLU A 121 15.59 13.93 -2.89
N GLY A 122 15.80 13.27 -4.03
CA GLY A 122 17.02 12.51 -4.31
C GLY A 122 17.04 11.09 -3.73
N ALA A 123 16.07 10.72 -2.90
CA ALA A 123 15.97 9.38 -2.35
C ALA A 123 15.57 8.35 -3.42
N GLN A 124 16.03 7.11 -3.23
CA GLN A 124 15.64 5.97 -4.05
C GLN A 124 15.29 4.78 -3.16
N THR A 125 14.11 4.23 -3.40
CA THR A 125 13.61 3.04 -2.72
C THR A 125 12.67 2.27 -3.67
N ASN A 126 12.28 1.07 -3.27
CA ASN A 126 11.25 0.28 -3.92
C ASN A 126 10.19 -0.12 -2.89
N ILE A 127 8.92 0.17 -3.19
CA ILE A 127 7.80 -0.15 -2.29
C ILE A 127 7.70 -1.66 -2.10
N CYS A 128 7.75 -2.44 -3.18
CA CYS A 128 7.69 -3.89 -3.12
C CYS A 128 8.81 -4.47 -2.24
N TYR A 129 10.03 -3.93 -2.32
CA TYR A 129 11.11 -4.36 -1.43
C TYR A 129 10.79 -4.13 0.06
N ASN A 130 10.23 -2.97 0.41
CA ASN A 130 9.88 -2.63 1.79
C ASN A 130 8.71 -3.43 2.33
N VAL A 131 7.74 -3.80 1.50
CA VAL A 131 6.52 -4.51 1.97
C VAL A 131 6.57 -6.01 1.73
N LEU A 132 7.63 -6.52 1.08
CA LEU A 132 7.73 -7.94 0.71
C LEU A 132 9.13 -8.48 0.91
N ASP A 133 10.10 -8.07 0.08
CA ASP A 133 11.44 -8.69 0.07
C ASP A 133 12.16 -8.61 1.41
N ARG A 134 12.08 -7.47 2.12
CA ARG A 134 12.73 -7.33 3.43
C ARG A 134 12.10 -8.25 4.48
N ILE A 135 10.77 -8.38 4.45
CA ILE A 135 10.03 -9.21 5.41
C ILE A 135 10.37 -10.69 5.18
N VAL A 136 10.41 -11.14 3.92
CA VAL A 136 10.82 -12.52 3.59
C VAL A 136 12.23 -12.84 4.08
N LYS A 137 13.13 -11.85 4.10
CA LYS A 137 14.52 -12.00 4.59
C LYS A 137 14.62 -11.99 6.12
N ASP A 138 13.63 -11.46 6.83
CA ASP A 138 13.60 -11.46 8.28
C ASP A 138 13.27 -12.86 8.83
N GLN A 139 13.60 -13.10 10.11
CA GLN A 139 13.40 -14.42 10.73
C GLN A 139 11.91 -14.82 10.69
N ASN A 140 11.63 -16.02 10.15
CA ASN A 140 10.28 -16.59 9.95
C ASN A 140 9.34 -15.80 8.99
N GLY A 141 9.82 -14.72 8.36
CA GLY A 141 8.95 -13.88 7.53
C GLY A 141 8.41 -14.63 6.30
N GLU A 142 9.22 -15.48 5.68
CA GLU A 142 8.81 -16.31 4.51
C GLU A 142 7.55 -17.17 4.79
N ASN A 143 7.46 -17.75 5.99
CA ASN A 143 6.38 -18.65 6.39
C ASN A 143 5.22 -17.93 7.08
N THR A 144 5.34 -16.63 7.31
CA THR A 144 4.27 -15.83 7.91
C THR A 144 3.21 -15.54 6.85
N VAL A 145 1.93 -15.69 7.22
CA VAL A 145 0.81 -15.36 6.34
C VAL A 145 0.81 -13.86 6.06
N ALA A 146 0.85 -13.48 4.77
CA ALA A 146 0.80 -12.09 4.32
C ALA A 146 -0.64 -11.62 4.15
N PHE A 147 -1.50 -12.45 3.56
CA PHE A 147 -2.92 -12.16 3.40
C PHE A 147 -3.75 -13.38 3.76
N TYR A 148 -4.78 -13.14 4.57
CA TYR A 148 -5.97 -13.98 4.64
C TYR A 148 -7.01 -13.39 3.69
N TRP A 149 -7.55 -14.22 2.81
CA TRP A 149 -8.56 -13.85 1.85
C TRP A 149 -9.83 -14.64 2.13
N GLU A 150 -10.95 -13.92 2.16
CA GLU A 150 -12.28 -14.47 2.30
C GLU A 150 -13.08 -14.09 1.05
N GLY A 151 -13.56 -15.11 0.36
CA GLY A 151 -14.42 -15.01 -0.79
C GLY A 151 -15.86 -14.70 -0.42
N ASN A 152 -16.71 -14.65 -1.45
CA ASN A 152 -18.12 -14.27 -1.26
C ASN A 152 -18.97 -15.37 -0.62
N TYR A 153 -18.51 -16.63 -0.65
CA TYR A 153 -19.23 -17.76 -0.08
C TYR A 153 -18.59 -18.20 1.23
N PRO A 154 -19.37 -18.53 2.28
CA PRO A 154 -18.81 -19.04 3.53
C PRO A 154 -17.90 -20.25 3.29
N GLY A 155 -16.66 -20.16 3.78
CA GLY A 155 -15.65 -21.21 3.63
C GLY A 155 -14.91 -21.20 2.30
N ASP A 156 -15.16 -20.22 1.43
CA ASP A 156 -14.29 -19.86 0.31
C ASP A 156 -13.16 -18.97 0.85
N CYS A 157 -12.19 -19.58 1.54
CA CYS A 157 -11.08 -18.87 2.14
C CYS A 157 -9.75 -19.31 1.52
N ASN A 158 -8.79 -18.41 1.54
CA ASN A 158 -7.45 -18.65 1.05
C ASN A 158 -6.45 -17.87 1.89
N GLU A 159 -5.21 -18.34 1.91
CA GLU A 159 -4.11 -17.64 2.55
C GLU A 159 -2.88 -17.71 1.66
N ILE A 160 -2.04 -16.68 1.74
CA ILE A 160 -0.76 -16.66 1.04
C ILE A 160 0.31 -16.18 1.99
N THR A 161 1.41 -16.92 2.09
CA THR A 161 2.58 -16.50 2.87
C THR A 161 3.38 -15.43 2.15
N TYR A 162 4.21 -14.66 2.87
CA TYR A 162 5.10 -13.68 2.22
C TYR A 162 6.04 -14.34 1.20
N GLY A 163 6.52 -15.56 1.46
CA GLY A 163 7.35 -16.33 0.53
C GLY A 163 6.63 -16.65 -0.77
N GLN A 164 5.41 -17.18 -0.67
CA GLN A 164 4.56 -17.48 -1.83
C GLN A 164 4.21 -16.21 -2.60
N LEU A 165 3.83 -15.15 -1.89
CA LEU A 165 3.51 -13.85 -2.49
C LEU A 165 4.71 -13.26 -3.25
N LEU A 166 5.93 -13.35 -2.69
CA LEU A 166 7.15 -12.90 -3.36
C LEU A 166 7.40 -13.64 -4.67
N VAL A 167 7.19 -14.96 -4.69
CA VAL A 167 7.31 -15.77 -5.90
C VAL A 167 6.32 -15.33 -6.96
N GLU A 168 5.04 -15.19 -6.63
CA GLU A 168 4.00 -14.79 -7.58
C GLU A 168 4.19 -13.35 -8.10
N VAL A 169 4.57 -12.42 -7.22
CA VAL A 169 4.92 -11.04 -7.60
C VAL A 169 6.11 -11.02 -8.55
N CYS A 170 7.16 -11.80 -8.31
CA CYS A 170 8.31 -11.88 -9.21
C CYS A 170 7.95 -12.47 -10.57
N LYS A 171 7.13 -13.54 -10.59
CA LYS A 171 6.63 -14.15 -11.83
C LYS A 171 5.85 -13.12 -12.66
N PHE A 172 4.89 -12.43 -12.05
CA PHE A 172 4.06 -11.48 -12.77
C PHE A 172 4.81 -10.23 -13.20
N ALA A 173 5.76 -9.73 -12.38
CA ALA A 173 6.66 -8.66 -12.77
C ALA A 173 7.46 -9.01 -14.03
N ASN A 174 7.90 -10.26 -14.16
CA ASN A 174 8.58 -10.73 -15.37
C ASN A 174 7.64 -10.82 -16.58
N VAL A 175 6.38 -11.22 -16.39
CA VAL A 175 5.36 -11.18 -17.44
C VAL A 175 5.14 -9.75 -17.95
N LEU A 176 5.01 -8.76 -17.04
CA LEU A 176 4.86 -7.35 -17.41
C LEU A 176 6.08 -6.84 -18.18
N LYS A 177 7.30 -7.18 -17.74
CA LYS A 177 8.53 -6.84 -18.46
C LYS A 177 8.57 -7.48 -19.86
N ALA A 178 8.15 -8.75 -19.99
CA ALA A 178 8.08 -9.44 -21.27
C ALA A 178 7.04 -8.81 -22.22
N LYS A 179 5.94 -8.28 -21.69
CA LYS A 179 4.95 -7.47 -22.42
C LYS A 179 5.44 -6.04 -22.73
N GLY A 180 6.64 -5.67 -22.31
CA GLY A 180 7.28 -4.40 -22.66
C GLY A 180 6.97 -3.24 -21.70
N VAL A 181 6.40 -3.51 -20.52
CA VAL A 181 6.17 -2.51 -19.48
C VAL A 181 7.50 -2.03 -18.91
N LYS A 182 7.66 -0.70 -18.81
CA LYS A 182 8.86 -0.03 -18.30
C LYS A 182 8.53 0.85 -17.09
N LYS A 183 9.57 1.28 -16.39
CA LYS A 183 9.45 2.27 -15.31
C LYS A 183 8.75 3.53 -15.84
N GLY A 184 7.71 3.97 -15.13
CA GLY A 184 6.88 5.12 -15.50
C GLY A 184 5.70 4.82 -16.42
N ASP A 185 5.59 3.60 -16.98
CA ASP A 185 4.39 3.20 -17.73
C ASP A 185 3.20 3.04 -16.78
N ARG A 186 1.98 3.28 -17.30
CA ARG A 186 0.74 3.09 -16.55
C ARG A 186 0.13 1.74 -16.85
N VAL A 187 -0.29 1.04 -15.80
CA VAL A 187 -0.95 -0.26 -15.87
C VAL A 187 -2.32 -0.13 -15.20
N ALA A 188 -3.38 -0.18 -15.99
CA ALA A 188 -4.74 -0.26 -15.48
C ALA A 188 -5.02 -1.69 -15.01
N ILE A 189 -5.53 -1.84 -13.79
CA ILE A 189 -5.87 -3.12 -13.18
C ILE A 189 -7.38 -3.16 -13.01
N TYR A 190 -8.02 -4.14 -13.66
CA TYR A 190 -9.46 -4.39 -13.56
C TYR A 190 -9.69 -5.78 -12.97
N LEU A 191 -9.60 -5.86 -11.65
CA LEU A 191 -9.73 -7.09 -10.86
C LEU A 191 -10.63 -6.84 -9.64
N PRO A 192 -11.38 -7.86 -9.20
CA PRO A 192 -12.10 -7.80 -7.92
C PRO A 192 -11.13 -7.89 -6.73
N MET A 193 -11.68 -7.90 -5.50
CA MET A 193 -10.91 -8.08 -4.26
C MET A 193 -10.44 -9.54 -4.09
N ILE A 194 -9.45 -9.95 -4.89
CA ILE A 194 -8.78 -11.26 -4.86
C ILE A 194 -7.27 -11.08 -4.63
N ILE A 195 -6.57 -12.14 -4.21
CA ILE A 195 -5.12 -12.09 -3.92
C ILE A 195 -4.31 -11.60 -5.13
N GLU A 196 -4.74 -11.96 -6.34
CA GLU A 196 -4.12 -11.58 -7.60
C GLU A 196 -4.12 -10.06 -7.84
N LEU A 197 -5.06 -9.32 -7.25
CA LEU A 197 -5.05 -7.85 -7.27
C LEU A 197 -3.79 -7.32 -6.57
N VAL A 198 -3.47 -7.85 -5.39
CA VAL A 198 -2.28 -7.46 -4.63
C VAL A 198 -1.02 -7.87 -5.38
N ILE A 199 -0.99 -9.08 -5.95
CA ILE A 199 0.12 -9.55 -6.80
C ILE A 199 0.37 -8.58 -7.95
N ALA A 200 -0.69 -8.16 -8.65
CA ALA A 200 -0.60 -7.22 -9.78
C ALA A 200 -0.09 -5.83 -9.35
N MET A 201 -0.58 -5.31 -8.22
CA MET A 201 -0.14 -4.02 -7.68
C MET A 201 1.34 -4.05 -7.28
N LEU A 202 1.77 -5.06 -6.54
CA LEU A 202 3.15 -5.21 -6.08
C LEU A 202 4.10 -5.48 -7.25
N ALA A 203 3.68 -6.25 -8.26
CA ALA A 203 4.47 -6.47 -9.48
C ALA A 203 4.69 -5.16 -10.25
N CYS A 204 3.67 -4.32 -10.38
CA CYS A 204 3.80 -2.99 -10.97
C CYS A 204 4.80 -2.12 -10.17
N ALA A 205 4.64 -2.07 -8.84
CA ALA A 205 5.53 -1.31 -7.96
C ALA A 205 6.98 -1.82 -8.03
N ARG A 206 7.18 -3.14 -8.14
CA ARG A 206 8.50 -3.78 -8.25
C ARG A 206 9.29 -3.29 -9.45
N ILE A 207 8.63 -3.15 -10.62
CA ILE A 207 9.27 -2.70 -11.86
C ILE A 207 9.22 -1.17 -12.06
N GLY A 208 8.62 -0.44 -11.12
CA GLY A 208 8.47 1.01 -11.17
C GLY A 208 7.40 1.49 -12.15
N ALA A 209 6.42 0.63 -12.49
CA ALA A 209 5.22 1.01 -13.21
C ALA A 209 4.18 1.64 -12.27
N VAL A 210 3.34 2.52 -12.81
CA VAL A 210 2.26 3.19 -12.08
C VAL A 210 0.98 2.39 -12.27
N HIS A 211 0.50 1.71 -11.23
CA HIS A 211 -0.76 1.00 -11.30
C HIS A 211 -1.95 1.94 -11.07
N SER A 212 -3.02 1.76 -11.83
CA SER A 212 -4.29 2.48 -11.70
C SER A 212 -5.39 1.45 -11.55
N ILE A 213 -5.98 1.39 -10.36
CA ILE A 213 -7.01 0.39 -10.04
C ILE A 213 -8.35 0.95 -10.49
N VAL A 214 -9.07 0.16 -11.28
CA VAL A 214 -10.44 0.47 -11.70
C VAL A 214 -11.35 -0.50 -10.97
N VAL A 215 -12.04 0.02 -9.96
CA VAL A 215 -13.04 -0.73 -9.20
C VAL A 215 -14.38 -0.61 -9.93
N ASN A 216 -15.10 -1.72 -10.05
CA ASN A 216 -16.47 -1.78 -10.56
C ASN A 216 -17.46 -2.03 -9.43
#